data_AF-A0A5C8BBA4-F1
#
_entry.id   AF-A0A5C8BBA4-F1
#
_cell.length_a   1.000
_cell.length_b   1.000
_cell.length_c   1.000
_cell.angle_alpha   90.00
_cell.angle_beta   90.00
_cell.angle_gamma   90.00
#
_symmetry.space_group_name_H-M   'P 1'
#
loop_
_entity.id
_entity.type
_entity.pdbx_description
1 polymer ?
#
loop_
_entity_poly.entity_id
_entity_poly.type
_entity_poly.pdbx_seq_one_letter_code
_entity_poly.pdbx_strand_id
1 'polypeptide(L)'
;MPIMTYPYSTALIRSLKTAFGLFLASCLLSLNASAQDVDINKALTPQNARAKAQSKQLLELEFKAVEEKAEMQSGPRLWYAGFGFDSGTVAFRGDVDLTAQRLSAINPQLISYKLDNQVQTRELDRPFAHLGNFQETIKHLGQYVREQDLVVLLLSSHGNVGYIANQIGNRRYGDIAAHNINTVLYKLKETPTIIIISACYSGSLIPKLEARNRIILTAAAKDRGSWGCSPLDQNTFFIDALFGDKFDPSLSLTASFEETKVRVAKREEEKKLTPSNPQIFVGANMREMAHIPLKELLQHGFKATSGSATAAAKEAK
;
A
#
# COMPACT_ATOMS: atom_id res chain seq x y z
N MET A 1 41.46 52.59 58.12
CA MET A 1 39.99 52.74 58.21
C MET A 1 39.36 51.39 57.89
N PRO A 2 38.46 50.88 58.74
CA PRO A 2 38.24 49.44 58.86
C PRO A 2 37.28 48.91 57.79
N ILE A 3 37.59 47.73 57.25
CA ILE A 3 36.67 46.94 56.43
C ILE A 3 36.14 45.83 57.34
N MET A 4 34.82 45.87 57.57
CA MET A 4 34.06 44.89 58.35
C MET A 4 34.22 43.49 57.78
N THR A 5 34.51 42.53 58.66
CA THR A 5 34.30 41.09 58.46
C THR A 5 32.88 40.71 58.91
N TYR A 6 32.11 39.99 58.09
CA TYR A 6 31.08 39.04 58.55
C TYR A 6 30.90 37.89 57.53
N PRO A 7 30.52 36.68 58.01
CA PRO A 7 30.79 35.41 57.34
C PRO A 7 29.66 34.98 56.39
N TYR A 8 30.01 34.29 55.31
CA TYR A 8 29.04 33.55 54.51
C TYR A 8 28.61 32.28 55.26
N SER A 9 27.35 32.31 55.72
CA SER A 9 26.62 31.20 56.30
C SER A 9 26.36 30.09 55.28
N THR A 10 26.67 28.85 55.65
CA THR A 10 26.55 27.59 54.90
C THR A 10 25.10 27.11 54.70
N ALA A 11 24.15 28.02 54.48
CA ALA A 11 22.72 27.69 54.43
C ALA A 11 22.15 27.53 53.00
N LEU A 12 22.91 27.84 51.94
CA LEU A 12 22.37 27.84 50.56
C LEU A 12 22.69 26.59 49.71
N ILE A 13 23.29 25.55 50.29
CA ILE A 13 23.67 24.32 49.54
C ILE A 13 22.74 23.12 49.88
N ARG A 14 21.74 23.30 50.74
CA ARG A 14 20.80 22.23 51.12
C ARG A 14 19.40 22.30 50.50
N SER A 15 19.03 23.35 49.75
CA SER A 15 17.70 23.42 49.11
C SER A 15 17.68 23.10 47.61
N LEU A 16 18.83 22.95 46.92
CA LEU A 16 18.85 22.58 45.49
C LEU A 16 18.88 21.07 45.23
N LYS A 17 19.04 20.21 46.25
CA LYS A 17 19.06 18.74 46.08
C LYS A 17 17.69 18.06 46.20
N THR A 18 16.64 18.77 46.64
CA THR A 18 15.29 18.21 46.78
C THR A 18 14.34 18.58 45.63
N ALA A 19 14.68 19.58 44.80
CA ALA A 19 13.85 19.96 43.65
C ALA A 19 14.19 19.22 42.35
N PHE A 20 15.40 18.64 42.23
CA PHE A 20 15.81 17.91 41.01
C PHE A 20 15.50 16.40 41.06
N GLY A 21 15.21 15.85 42.25
CA GLY A 21 14.88 14.43 42.44
C GLY A 21 13.41 14.07 42.22
N LEU A 22 12.49 15.06 42.23
CA LEU A 22 11.05 14.83 42.03
C LEU A 22 10.56 15.08 40.61
N PHE A 23 11.38 15.67 39.73
CA PHE A 23 11.03 15.84 38.31
C PHE A 23 11.51 14.70 37.42
N LEU A 24 12.55 13.95 37.84
CA LEU A 24 13.01 12.75 37.14
C LEU A 24 12.17 11.50 37.46
N ALA A 25 11.47 11.46 38.59
CA ALA A 25 10.56 10.36 38.91
C ALA A 25 9.20 10.47 38.19
N SER A 26 8.72 11.68 37.89
CA SER A 26 7.45 11.88 37.15
C SER A 26 7.60 11.87 35.62
N CYS A 27 8.83 11.83 35.10
CA CYS A 27 9.08 11.69 33.65
C CYS A 27 9.51 10.28 33.23
N LEU A 28 9.65 9.35 34.20
CA LEU A 28 9.90 7.92 33.95
C LEU A 28 8.64 7.05 34.13
N LEU A 29 7.48 7.66 34.35
CA LEU A 29 6.18 6.98 34.59
C LEU A 29 5.19 7.07 33.42
N SER A 30 5.59 7.56 32.24
CA SER A 30 4.72 7.71 31.07
C SER A 30 5.30 7.16 29.76
N LEU A 31 6.21 6.18 29.85
CA LEU A 31 6.59 5.31 28.73
C LEU A 31 6.40 3.83 29.08
N ASN A 32 5.23 3.51 29.63
CA ASN A 32 4.61 2.22 29.41
C ASN A 32 3.25 2.51 28.78
N ALA A 33 3.26 2.99 27.53
CA ALA A 33 2.15 2.68 26.65
C ALA A 33 2.15 1.16 26.58
N SER A 34 1.26 0.54 27.36
CA SER A 34 1.11 -0.91 27.35
C SER A 34 1.00 -1.30 25.88
N ALA A 35 1.90 -2.14 25.39
CA ALA A 35 1.49 -3.14 24.43
C ALA A 35 0.32 -3.85 25.13
N GLN A 36 -0.91 -3.37 24.88
CA GLN A 36 -2.09 -4.09 25.26
C GLN A 36 -1.91 -5.39 24.50
N ASP A 37 -1.59 -6.47 25.21
CA ASP A 37 -1.50 -7.80 24.62
C ASP A 37 -2.77 -8.00 23.81
N VAL A 38 -2.62 -7.89 22.49
CA VAL A 38 -3.74 -8.03 21.58
C VAL A 38 -4.11 -9.49 21.68
N ASP A 39 -5.18 -9.79 22.42
CA ASP A 39 -5.72 -11.14 22.52
C ASP A 39 -6.20 -11.54 21.13
N ILE A 40 -5.31 -12.17 20.38
CA ILE A 40 -5.54 -12.55 18.98
C ILE A 40 -6.77 -13.45 18.85
N ASN A 41 -7.18 -14.15 19.91
CA ASN A 41 -8.38 -14.98 19.91
C ASN A 41 -9.68 -14.16 19.87
N LYS A 42 -9.61 -12.88 20.23
CA LYS A 42 -10.71 -11.91 20.11
C LYS A 42 -10.61 -11.06 18.85
N ALA A 43 -9.72 -11.40 17.91
CA ALA A 43 -9.60 -10.65 16.69
C ALA A 43 -10.94 -10.61 15.94
N LEU A 44 -11.31 -9.43 15.47
CA LEU A 44 -12.46 -9.20 14.64
C LEU A 44 -12.21 -9.86 13.28
N THR A 45 -13.20 -10.63 12.84
CA THR A 45 -13.15 -11.42 11.61
C THR A 45 -14.51 -11.38 10.93
N PRO A 46 -14.60 -11.69 9.62
CA PRO A 46 -15.88 -11.80 8.93
C PRO A 46 -16.91 -12.78 9.52
N GLN A 47 -16.53 -13.71 10.41
CA GLN A 47 -17.51 -14.54 11.13
C GLN A 47 -18.21 -13.81 12.28
N ASN A 48 -17.60 -12.75 12.81
CA ASN A 48 -18.26 -11.90 13.81
C ASN A 48 -19.29 -11.01 13.10
N ALA A 49 -20.58 -11.17 13.42
CA ALA A 49 -21.67 -10.46 12.76
C ALA A 49 -21.54 -8.93 12.89
N ARG A 50 -21.10 -8.42 14.06
CA ARG A 50 -20.84 -6.99 14.28
C ARG A 50 -19.68 -6.52 13.40
N ALA A 51 -18.56 -7.24 13.38
CA ALA A 51 -17.40 -6.88 12.56
C ALA A 51 -17.73 -6.90 11.05
N LYS A 52 -18.50 -7.90 10.60
CA LYS A 52 -18.97 -7.97 9.21
C LYS A 52 -19.86 -6.78 8.84
N ALA A 53 -20.79 -6.41 9.72
CA ALA A 53 -21.65 -5.23 9.52
C ALA A 53 -20.82 -3.94 9.51
N GLN A 54 -19.85 -3.80 10.42
CA GLN A 54 -18.95 -2.65 10.47
C GLN A 54 -18.09 -2.54 9.20
N SER A 55 -17.48 -3.64 8.74
CA SER A 55 -16.71 -3.65 7.49
C SER A 55 -17.56 -3.25 6.29
N LYS A 56 -18.83 -3.69 6.23
CA LYS A 56 -19.75 -3.30 5.16
C LYS A 56 -20.04 -1.79 5.21
N GLN A 57 -20.33 -1.26 6.40
CA GLN A 57 -20.58 0.17 6.58
C GLN A 57 -19.36 1.02 6.19
N LEU A 58 -18.15 0.61 6.59
CA LEU A 58 -16.91 1.29 6.20
C LEU A 58 -16.72 1.29 4.68
N LEU A 59 -17.03 0.17 3.99
CA LEU A 59 -16.94 0.09 2.54
C LEU A 59 -17.95 1.01 1.85
N GLU A 60 -19.19 1.07 2.35
CA GLU A 60 -20.22 1.98 1.85
C GLU A 60 -19.86 3.45 2.05
N LEU A 61 -19.16 3.79 3.14
CA LEU A 61 -18.63 5.13 3.38
C LEU A 61 -17.51 5.48 2.40
N GLU A 62 -16.58 4.55 2.13
CA GLU A 62 -15.55 4.75 1.10
C GLU A 62 -16.17 4.96 -0.28
N PHE A 63 -17.21 4.20 -0.63
CA PHE A 63 -17.90 4.33 -1.91
C PHE A 63 -18.48 5.73 -2.08
N LYS A 64 -19.24 6.21 -1.10
CA LYS A 64 -19.82 7.57 -1.14
C LYS A 64 -18.74 8.66 -1.27
N ALA A 65 -17.68 8.58 -0.48
CA ALA A 65 -16.60 9.57 -0.53
C ALA A 65 -15.90 9.58 -1.91
N VAL A 66 -15.75 8.40 -2.52
CA VAL A 66 -15.18 8.27 -3.85
C VAL A 66 -16.12 8.78 -4.94
N GLU A 67 -17.42 8.49 -4.87
CA GLU A 67 -18.43 9.01 -5.80
C GLU A 67 -18.40 10.54 -5.84
N GLU A 68 -18.49 11.20 -4.68
CA GLU A 68 -18.42 12.65 -4.56
C GLU A 68 -17.13 13.20 -5.19
N LYS A 69 -15.97 12.59 -4.89
CA LYS A 69 -14.68 13.02 -5.44
C LYS A 69 -14.58 12.80 -6.95
N ALA A 70 -15.20 11.74 -7.47
CA ALA A 70 -15.21 11.39 -8.88
C ALA A 70 -16.09 12.33 -9.72
N GLU A 71 -17.22 12.77 -9.17
CA GLU A 71 -18.16 13.71 -9.81
C GLU A 71 -17.59 15.14 -9.91
N MET A 72 -16.78 15.55 -8.93
CA MET A 72 -16.12 16.86 -8.94
C MET A 72 -15.00 17.00 -9.99
N GLN A 73 -14.62 15.92 -10.67
CA GLN A 73 -13.46 15.90 -11.59
C GLN A 73 -13.86 15.70 -13.05
N SER A 74 -13.69 16.76 -13.86
CA SER A 74 -13.97 16.75 -15.30
C SER A 74 -12.81 16.25 -16.16
N GLY A 75 -11.56 16.45 -15.72
CA GLY A 75 -10.34 15.97 -16.39
C GLY A 75 -10.04 14.49 -16.12
N PRO A 76 -9.00 13.89 -16.74
CA PRO A 76 -8.64 12.51 -16.47
C PRO A 76 -8.23 12.30 -15.01
N ARG A 77 -8.60 11.13 -14.46
CA ARG A 77 -8.50 10.84 -13.02
C ARG A 77 -7.48 9.75 -12.75
N LEU A 78 -6.81 9.87 -11.61
CA LEU A 78 -6.01 8.79 -11.03
C LEU A 78 -6.83 8.10 -9.95
N TRP A 79 -7.04 6.80 -10.14
CA TRP A 79 -7.70 5.92 -9.19
C TRP A 79 -6.66 5.03 -8.51
N TYR A 80 -6.80 4.85 -7.21
CA TYR A 80 -6.02 3.88 -6.44
C TYR A 80 -6.95 2.94 -5.70
N ALA A 81 -6.67 1.64 -5.78
CA ALA A 81 -7.30 0.65 -4.91
C ALA A 81 -6.19 -0.20 -4.27
N GLY A 82 -6.03 -0.08 -2.96
CA GLY A 82 -5.03 -0.82 -2.19
C GLY A 82 -5.66 -1.88 -1.31
N PHE A 83 -5.11 -3.10 -1.37
CA PHE A 83 -5.57 -4.24 -0.59
C PHE A 83 -4.41 -4.92 0.16
N GLY A 84 -4.43 -4.87 1.49
CA GLY A 84 -3.53 -5.63 2.36
C GLY A 84 -4.23 -6.89 2.89
N PHE A 85 -4.05 -8.04 2.25
CA PHE A 85 -4.89 -9.22 2.48
C PHE A 85 -4.51 -10.07 3.71
N ASP A 86 -3.43 -9.75 4.41
CA ASP A 86 -2.95 -10.60 5.51
C ASP A 86 -2.71 -9.78 6.78
N SER A 87 -3.19 -10.30 7.91
CA SER A 87 -3.11 -9.66 9.23
C SER A 87 -1.87 -10.04 10.04
N GLY A 88 -1.01 -10.93 9.54
CA GLY A 88 0.16 -11.44 10.25
C GLY A 88 1.28 -10.42 10.47
N THR A 89 1.23 -9.29 9.77
CA THR A 89 2.17 -8.17 9.93
C THR A 89 1.50 -6.83 9.58
N VAL A 90 2.05 -5.74 10.11
CA VAL A 90 1.65 -4.38 9.76
C VAL A 90 2.12 -3.96 8.36
N ALA A 91 3.12 -4.66 7.81
CA ALA A 91 3.77 -4.29 6.54
C ALA A 91 2.78 -4.16 5.37
N PHE A 92 1.77 -5.04 5.29
CA PHE A 92 0.81 -5.02 4.18
C PHE A 92 -0.13 -3.81 4.23
N ARG A 93 -0.53 -3.37 5.43
CA ARG A 93 -1.24 -2.10 5.61
C ARG A 93 -0.32 -0.92 5.30
N GLY A 94 0.93 -0.97 5.76
CA GLY A 94 1.90 0.06 5.45
C GLY A 94 2.13 0.21 3.96
N ASP A 95 2.13 -0.87 3.18
CA ASP A 95 2.25 -0.82 1.73
C ASP A 95 1.07 -0.10 1.08
N VAL A 96 -0.14 -0.38 1.58
CA VAL A 96 -1.37 0.29 1.14
C VAL A 96 -1.27 1.80 1.39
N ASP A 97 -0.77 2.18 2.56
CA ASP A 97 -0.66 3.57 2.97
C ASP A 97 0.48 4.32 2.29
N LEU A 98 1.68 3.73 2.18
CA LEU A 98 2.83 4.34 1.52
C LEU A 98 2.54 4.62 0.04
N THR A 99 1.92 3.65 -0.65
CA THR A 99 1.52 3.83 -2.05
C THR A 99 0.51 4.97 -2.17
N ALA A 100 -0.56 4.97 -1.36
CA ALA A 100 -1.55 6.05 -1.37
C ALA A 100 -0.94 7.43 -1.06
N GLN A 101 0.01 7.47 -0.13
CA GLN A 101 0.72 8.70 0.26
C GLN A 101 1.56 9.24 -0.91
N ARG A 102 2.32 8.39 -1.61
CA ARG A 102 3.12 8.84 -2.76
C ARG A 102 2.25 9.28 -3.93
N LEU A 103 1.20 8.52 -4.23
CA LEU A 103 0.27 8.89 -5.31
C LEU A 103 -0.45 10.21 -4.99
N SER A 104 -0.89 10.42 -3.75
CA SER A 104 -1.57 11.67 -3.37
C SER A 104 -0.64 12.88 -3.29
N ALA A 105 0.64 12.68 -2.99
CA ALA A 105 1.65 13.74 -3.05
C ALA A 105 1.89 14.26 -4.47
N ILE A 106 1.77 13.38 -5.48
CA ILE A 106 1.84 13.79 -6.90
C ILE A 106 0.50 14.34 -7.37
N ASN A 107 -0.60 13.69 -6.97
CA ASN A 107 -1.95 14.04 -7.37
C ASN A 107 -2.86 14.20 -6.15
N PRO A 108 -3.03 15.42 -5.61
CA PRO A 108 -3.92 15.67 -4.49
C PRO A 108 -5.40 15.30 -4.74
N GLN A 109 -5.79 15.16 -6.02
CA GLN A 109 -7.12 14.74 -6.45
C GLN A 109 -7.28 13.21 -6.55
N LEU A 110 -6.29 12.43 -6.10
CA LEU A 110 -6.33 10.96 -6.07
C LEU A 110 -7.65 10.42 -5.49
N ILE A 111 -8.30 9.53 -6.22
CA ILE A 111 -9.50 8.85 -5.76
C ILE A 111 -9.07 7.47 -5.25
N SER A 112 -9.25 7.18 -3.96
CA SER A 112 -8.62 6.02 -3.33
C SER A 112 -9.58 5.15 -2.53
N TYR A 113 -9.49 3.83 -2.73
CA TYR A 113 -10.02 2.79 -1.85
C TYR A 113 -8.88 2.16 -1.05
N LYS A 114 -9.08 1.92 0.24
CA LYS A 114 -8.03 1.32 1.11
C LYS A 114 -8.60 0.26 2.04
N LEU A 115 -8.40 -0.98 1.67
CA LEU A 115 -8.81 -2.13 2.45
C LEU A 115 -7.56 -2.85 2.98
N ASP A 116 -7.59 -3.28 4.23
CA ASP A 116 -6.55 -4.13 4.78
C ASP A 116 -7.08 -5.01 5.89
N ASN A 117 -6.25 -5.96 6.29
CA ASN A 117 -6.45 -6.79 7.45
C ASN A 117 -5.39 -6.45 8.48
N GLN A 118 -5.83 -6.02 9.66
CA GLN A 118 -5.01 -5.90 10.86
C GLN A 118 -5.60 -6.75 11.97
N VAL A 119 -4.79 -7.08 12.98
CA VAL A 119 -5.32 -7.70 14.20
C VAL A 119 -5.99 -6.61 15.05
N GLN A 120 -7.30 -6.49 14.92
CA GLN A 120 -8.13 -5.55 15.70
C GLN A 120 -9.10 -6.33 16.57
N THR A 121 -9.28 -5.94 17.83
CA THR A 121 -10.12 -6.69 18.81
C THR A 121 -11.34 -5.90 19.30
N ARG A 122 -11.39 -4.58 19.06
CA ARG A 122 -12.47 -3.70 19.52
C ARG A 122 -13.35 -3.23 18.38
N GLU A 123 -12.75 -2.52 17.42
CA GLU A 123 -13.43 -1.92 16.28
C GLU A 123 -12.52 -1.96 15.04
N LEU A 124 -13.14 -2.08 13.87
CA LEU A 124 -12.47 -1.92 12.57
C LEU A 124 -12.34 -0.44 12.22
N ASP A 125 -11.21 -0.07 11.64
CA ASP A 125 -10.99 1.28 11.09
C ASP A 125 -10.96 1.31 9.56
N ARG A 126 -10.92 0.12 8.92
CA ARG A 126 -11.03 -0.07 7.46
C ARG A 126 -11.88 -1.30 7.13
N PRO A 127 -12.42 -1.37 5.90
CA PRO A 127 -13.09 -2.57 5.44
C PRO A 127 -12.09 -3.73 5.31
N PHE A 128 -12.54 -4.95 5.60
CA PHE A 128 -11.71 -6.14 5.43
C PHE A 128 -11.27 -6.32 3.98
N ALA A 129 -9.99 -6.63 3.78
CA ALA A 129 -9.47 -7.06 2.49
C ALA A 129 -9.70 -8.56 2.30
N HIS A 130 -10.68 -8.93 1.48
CA HIS A 130 -10.91 -10.31 1.03
C HIS A 130 -11.53 -10.31 -0.37
N LEU A 131 -11.57 -11.47 -1.03
CA LEU A 131 -12.07 -11.58 -2.40
C LEU A 131 -13.45 -10.93 -2.64
N GLY A 132 -14.40 -11.10 -1.72
CA GLY A 132 -15.72 -10.46 -1.81
C GLY A 132 -15.68 -8.92 -1.87
N ASN A 133 -15.00 -8.26 -0.93
CA ASN A 133 -14.88 -6.80 -0.92
C ASN A 133 -14.00 -6.32 -2.08
N PHE A 134 -12.93 -7.05 -2.43
CA PHE A 134 -12.15 -6.76 -3.64
C PHE A 134 -13.03 -6.74 -4.90
N GLN A 135 -13.91 -7.73 -5.05
CA GLN A 135 -14.84 -7.80 -6.17
C GLN A 135 -15.84 -6.64 -6.17
N GLU A 136 -16.44 -6.29 -5.03
CA GLU A 136 -17.38 -5.16 -4.97
C GLU A 136 -16.68 -3.81 -5.18
N THR A 137 -15.49 -3.60 -4.62
CA THR A 137 -14.69 -2.38 -4.84
C THR A 137 -14.35 -2.19 -6.32
N ILE A 138 -13.84 -3.23 -6.99
CA ILE A 138 -13.46 -3.11 -8.41
C ILE A 138 -14.69 -3.03 -9.33
N LYS A 139 -15.79 -3.70 -8.97
CA LYS A 139 -17.07 -3.53 -9.66
C LYS A 139 -17.59 -2.10 -9.54
N HIS A 140 -17.55 -1.52 -8.34
CA HIS A 140 -17.92 -0.14 -8.10
C HIS A 140 -17.02 0.82 -8.89
N LEU A 141 -15.69 0.70 -8.74
CA LEU A 141 -14.70 1.48 -9.50
C LEU A 141 -14.98 1.42 -11.02
N GLY A 142 -15.28 0.22 -11.54
CA GLY A 142 -15.63 -0.04 -12.94
C GLY A 142 -16.87 0.68 -13.46
N GLN A 143 -17.78 1.13 -12.58
CA GLN A 143 -18.95 1.93 -12.95
C GLN A 143 -18.60 3.40 -13.19
N TYR A 144 -17.53 3.89 -12.55
CA TYR A 144 -17.17 5.31 -12.59
C TYR A 144 -16.01 5.59 -13.53
N VAL A 145 -15.06 4.67 -13.73
CA VAL A 145 -13.91 4.90 -14.62
C VAL A 145 -14.32 5.27 -16.04
N ARG A 146 -13.56 6.20 -16.61
CA ARG A 146 -13.68 6.62 -18.02
C ARG A 146 -12.41 6.21 -18.78
N GLU A 147 -12.46 6.30 -20.10
CA GLU A 147 -11.37 5.85 -20.97
C GLU A 147 -10.02 6.55 -20.71
N GLN A 148 -10.07 7.82 -20.31
CA GLN A 148 -8.91 8.64 -19.99
C GLN A 148 -8.35 8.43 -18.56
N ASP A 149 -9.05 7.66 -17.72
CA ASP A 149 -8.61 7.46 -16.35
C ASP A 149 -7.49 6.40 -16.28
N LEU A 150 -6.67 6.49 -15.23
CA LEU A 150 -5.65 5.50 -14.91
C LEU A 150 -5.98 4.86 -13.56
N VAL A 151 -5.93 3.53 -13.50
CA VAL A 151 -6.11 2.77 -12.26
C VAL A 151 -4.76 2.24 -11.79
N VAL A 152 -4.42 2.47 -10.53
CA VAL A 152 -3.34 1.80 -9.81
C VAL A 152 -3.95 0.84 -8.80
N LEU A 153 -3.71 -0.46 -8.99
CA LEU A 153 -4.15 -1.52 -8.10
C LEU A 153 -2.95 -2.07 -7.33
N LEU A 154 -3.00 -2.06 -6.00
CA LEU A 154 -2.02 -2.75 -5.16
C LEU A 154 -2.67 -3.96 -4.49
N LEU A 155 -2.05 -5.13 -4.66
CA LEU A 155 -2.35 -6.36 -3.94
C LEU A 155 -1.12 -6.72 -3.10
N SER A 156 -1.20 -6.56 -1.77
CA SER A 156 -0.09 -6.85 -0.85
C SER A 156 -0.49 -7.95 0.14
N SER A 157 0.29 -9.03 0.19
CA SER A 157 0.02 -10.21 1.05
C SER A 157 1.22 -11.19 1.09
N HIS A 158 1.07 -12.27 1.83
CA HIS A 158 1.83 -13.50 1.52
C HIS A 158 1.35 -14.14 0.22
N GLY A 159 2.12 -15.08 -0.33
CA GLY A 159 1.74 -15.75 -1.56
C GLY A 159 2.50 -17.03 -1.83
N ASN A 160 2.03 -17.75 -2.83
CA ASN A 160 2.68 -18.93 -3.39
C ASN A 160 2.38 -18.99 -4.90
N VAL A 161 2.88 -20.03 -5.58
CA VAL A 161 2.67 -20.22 -7.01
C VAL A 161 1.16 -20.21 -7.33
N GLY A 162 0.74 -19.19 -8.09
CA GLY A 162 -0.62 -19.04 -8.60
C GLY A 162 -1.65 -18.38 -7.66
N TYR A 163 -1.28 -17.97 -6.43
CA TYR A 163 -2.22 -17.32 -5.51
C TYR A 163 -1.56 -16.38 -4.49
N ILE A 164 -2.36 -15.47 -3.94
CA ILE A 164 -2.03 -14.71 -2.72
C ILE A 164 -2.82 -15.22 -1.53
N ALA A 165 -2.23 -15.17 -0.34
CA ALA A 165 -2.88 -15.60 0.89
C ALA A 165 -3.91 -14.56 1.36
N ASN A 166 -4.86 -15.01 2.16
CA ASN A 166 -5.88 -14.17 2.79
C ASN A 166 -6.03 -14.55 4.25
N GLN A 167 -5.61 -13.65 5.15
CA GLN A 167 -5.69 -13.83 6.58
C GLN A 167 -6.33 -12.60 7.22
N ILE A 168 -7.34 -12.82 8.05
CA ILE A 168 -8.10 -11.76 8.71
C ILE A 168 -8.16 -12.07 10.20
N GLY A 169 -7.70 -11.13 11.03
CA GLY A 169 -7.54 -11.34 12.46
C GLY A 169 -6.58 -12.50 12.74
N ASN A 170 -7.08 -13.57 13.36
CA ASN A 170 -6.31 -14.78 13.67
C ASN A 170 -6.70 -15.99 12.79
N ARG A 171 -7.40 -15.77 11.67
CA ARG A 171 -7.93 -16.85 10.82
C ARG A 171 -7.48 -16.71 9.38
N ARG A 172 -7.07 -17.83 8.79
CA ARG A 172 -6.84 -17.96 7.36
C ARG A 172 -8.15 -18.26 6.63
N TYR A 173 -8.36 -17.60 5.50
CA TYR A 173 -9.48 -17.77 4.59
C TYR A 173 -9.00 -18.41 3.30
N GLY A 174 -9.92 -18.68 2.38
CA GLY A 174 -9.57 -19.16 1.04
C GLY A 174 -8.58 -18.20 0.38
N ASP A 175 -7.45 -18.76 -0.07
CA ASP A 175 -6.45 -18.04 -0.84
C ASP A 175 -7.07 -17.51 -2.15
N ILE A 176 -6.54 -16.39 -2.65
CA ILE A 176 -7.07 -15.73 -3.85
C ILE A 176 -6.21 -16.13 -5.03
N ALA A 177 -6.72 -17.07 -5.84
CA ALA A 177 -6.02 -17.55 -7.02
C ALA A 177 -6.00 -16.51 -8.15
N ALA A 178 -4.98 -16.59 -9.00
CA ALA A 178 -4.76 -15.66 -10.11
C ALA A 178 -5.98 -15.54 -11.05
N HIS A 179 -6.72 -16.63 -11.26
CA HIS A 179 -7.93 -16.62 -12.09
C HIS A 179 -9.08 -15.81 -11.46
N ASN A 180 -9.21 -15.83 -10.13
CA ASN A 180 -10.18 -14.99 -9.41
C ASN A 180 -9.81 -13.52 -9.54
N ILE A 181 -8.51 -13.18 -9.39
CA ILE A 181 -8.03 -11.81 -9.59
C ILE A 181 -8.35 -11.33 -11.01
N ASN A 182 -8.06 -12.14 -12.04
CA ASN A 182 -8.38 -11.77 -13.42
C ASN A 182 -9.89 -11.56 -13.63
N THR A 183 -10.71 -12.40 -12.99
CA THR A 183 -12.18 -12.30 -13.04
C THR A 183 -12.67 -10.96 -12.49
N VAL A 184 -12.09 -10.51 -11.37
CA VAL A 184 -12.39 -9.21 -10.77
C VAL A 184 -11.94 -8.07 -11.69
N LEU A 185 -10.74 -8.17 -12.26
CA LEU A 185 -10.17 -7.15 -13.15
C LEU A 185 -10.97 -6.94 -14.45
N TYR A 186 -11.74 -7.92 -14.93
CA TYR A 186 -12.60 -7.72 -16.10
C TYR A 186 -13.64 -6.61 -15.91
N LYS A 187 -13.98 -6.23 -14.67
CA LYS A 187 -14.89 -5.09 -14.41
C LYS A 187 -14.29 -3.74 -14.80
N LEU A 188 -12.96 -3.66 -14.95
CA LEU A 188 -12.25 -2.47 -15.42
C LEU A 188 -12.20 -2.36 -16.96
N LYS A 189 -12.71 -3.36 -17.69
CA LYS A 189 -12.73 -3.36 -19.17
C LYS A 189 -11.34 -3.02 -19.73
N GLU A 190 -11.26 -2.06 -20.66
CA GLU A 190 -10.03 -1.61 -21.31
C GLU A 190 -9.36 -0.43 -20.58
N THR A 191 -9.82 -0.03 -19.39
CA THR A 191 -9.20 1.07 -18.63
C THR A 191 -7.71 0.79 -18.38
N PRO A 192 -6.80 1.72 -18.69
CA PRO A 192 -5.39 1.59 -18.36
C PRO A 192 -5.19 1.26 -16.88
N THR A 193 -4.51 0.14 -16.59
CA THR A 193 -4.35 -0.34 -15.22
C THR A 193 -2.90 -0.73 -14.93
N ILE A 194 -2.31 -0.12 -13.90
CA ILE A 194 -1.04 -0.55 -13.30
C ILE A 194 -1.38 -1.45 -12.11
N ILE A 195 -0.91 -2.69 -12.14
CA ILE A 195 -1.15 -3.69 -11.10
C ILE A 195 0.18 -3.96 -10.40
N ILE A 196 0.21 -3.76 -9.09
CA ILE A 196 1.37 -3.95 -8.24
C ILE A 196 1.05 -5.12 -7.31
N ILE A 197 1.84 -6.19 -7.37
CA ILE A 197 1.63 -7.40 -6.59
C ILE A 197 2.84 -7.61 -5.67
N SER A 198 2.66 -7.29 -4.39
CA SER A 198 3.68 -7.53 -3.36
C SER A 198 3.37 -8.83 -2.63
N ALA A 199 3.97 -9.92 -3.11
CA ALA A 199 3.85 -11.25 -2.51
C ALA A 199 4.97 -12.19 -2.99
N CYS A 200 5.27 -13.22 -2.21
CA CYS A 200 6.13 -14.32 -2.63
C CYS A 200 5.56 -15.00 -3.89
N TYR A 201 6.42 -15.40 -4.82
CA TYR A 201 6.06 -16.06 -6.08
C TYR A 201 5.11 -15.23 -6.97
N SER A 202 5.00 -13.92 -6.74
CA SER A 202 4.06 -13.03 -7.43
C SER A 202 4.22 -13.03 -8.95
N GLY A 203 5.43 -13.25 -9.48
CA GLY A 203 5.69 -13.44 -10.91
C GLY A 203 4.90 -14.60 -11.55
N SER A 204 4.46 -15.59 -10.75
CA SER A 204 3.63 -16.71 -11.24
C SER A 204 2.19 -16.30 -11.57
N LEU A 205 1.73 -15.14 -11.08
CA LEU A 205 0.39 -14.61 -11.37
C LEU A 205 0.34 -13.94 -12.74
N ILE A 206 1.48 -13.43 -13.26
CA ILE A 206 1.55 -12.64 -14.50
C ILE A 206 0.81 -13.34 -15.64
N PRO A 207 1.07 -14.62 -16.01
CA PRO A 207 0.45 -15.25 -17.19
C PRO A 207 -1.08 -15.31 -17.17
N LYS A 208 -1.72 -15.19 -16.00
CA LYS A 208 -3.18 -15.16 -15.85
C LYS A 208 -3.76 -13.74 -15.83
N LEU A 209 -2.92 -12.73 -15.69
CA LEU A 209 -3.30 -11.33 -15.53
C LEU A 209 -2.89 -10.45 -16.71
N GLU A 210 -2.03 -10.93 -17.60
CA GLU A 210 -1.61 -10.20 -18.81
C GLU A 210 -2.82 -9.73 -19.63
N ALA A 211 -2.81 -8.45 -20.02
CA ALA A 211 -3.73 -7.87 -20.99
C ALA A 211 -3.07 -6.66 -21.65
N ARG A 212 -3.60 -6.22 -22.79
CA ARG A 212 -2.99 -5.13 -23.59
C ARG A 212 -2.99 -3.79 -22.84
N ASN A 213 -3.99 -3.55 -21.99
CA ASN A 213 -4.19 -2.34 -21.19
C ASN A 213 -3.58 -2.41 -19.78
N ARG A 214 -2.68 -3.37 -19.50
CA ARG A 214 -2.13 -3.60 -18.16
C ARG A 214 -0.62 -3.45 -18.11
N ILE A 215 -0.12 -2.81 -17.05
CA ILE A 215 1.25 -2.95 -16.59
C ILE A 215 1.19 -3.77 -15.31
N ILE A 216 2.04 -4.80 -15.15
CA ILE A 216 2.06 -5.63 -13.96
C ILE A 216 3.46 -5.61 -13.37
N LEU A 217 3.59 -5.20 -12.11
CA LEU A 217 4.82 -5.16 -11.34
C LEU A 217 4.72 -6.21 -10.23
N THR A 218 5.70 -7.10 -10.12
CA THR A 218 5.71 -8.15 -9.11
C THR A 218 6.94 -8.07 -8.23
N ALA A 219 6.77 -8.28 -6.92
CA ALA A 219 7.85 -8.24 -5.94
C ALA A 219 8.88 -9.37 -6.11
N ALA A 220 8.51 -10.47 -6.75
CA ALA A 220 9.39 -11.62 -6.94
C ALA A 220 9.14 -12.33 -8.27
N ALA A 221 10.14 -13.11 -8.69
CA ALA A 221 10.02 -14.06 -9.77
C ALA A 221 9.07 -15.21 -9.43
N LYS A 222 8.59 -15.92 -10.46
CA LYS A 222 7.60 -17.01 -10.33
C LYS A 222 8.01 -18.16 -9.40
N ASP A 223 9.29 -18.31 -9.13
CA ASP A 223 9.93 -19.40 -8.37
C ASP A 223 10.71 -18.87 -7.15
N ARG A 224 10.50 -17.61 -6.75
CA ARG A 224 11.23 -16.95 -5.66
C ARG A 224 10.29 -16.36 -4.60
N GLY A 225 10.76 -16.32 -3.36
CA GLY A 225 10.13 -15.54 -2.30
C GLY A 225 10.43 -14.04 -2.42
N SER A 226 9.64 -13.21 -1.73
CA SER A 226 9.90 -11.79 -1.50
C SER A 226 10.05 -11.52 0.00
N TRP A 227 10.53 -10.34 0.38
CA TRP A 227 10.92 -10.04 1.78
C TRP A 227 10.33 -8.72 2.30
N GLY A 228 10.52 -8.49 3.60
CA GLY A 228 10.01 -7.29 4.30
C GLY A 228 8.64 -7.47 4.96
N CYS A 229 8.30 -8.68 5.36
CA CYS A 229 7.05 -8.99 6.06
C CYS A 229 7.29 -9.44 7.52
N SER A 230 8.42 -9.06 8.12
CA SER A 230 8.68 -9.28 9.55
C SER A 230 7.70 -8.45 10.39
N PRO A 231 7.43 -8.83 11.66
CA PRO A 231 6.64 -7.99 12.57
C PRO A 231 7.21 -6.57 12.79
N LEU A 232 8.51 -6.35 12.54
CA LEU A 232 9.16 -5.04 12.68
C LEU A 232 9.13 -4.21 11.39
N ASP A 233 8.86 -4.84 10.24
CA ASP A 233 8.83 -4.14 8.96
C ASP A 233 7.54 -3.31 8.86
N GLN A 234 7.68 -2.02 8.56
CA GLN A 234 6.53 -1.15 8.30
C GLN A 234 6.01 -1.31 6.87
N ASN A 235 6.85 -1.78 5.96
CA ASN A 235 6.57 -1.94 4.54
C ASN A 235 7.36 -3.13 4.00
N THR A 236 6.83 -3.79 2.96
CA THR A 236 7.59 -4.79 2.22
C THR A 236 8.78 -4.15 1.51
N PHE A 237 9.87 -4.92 1.32
CA PHE A 237 11.09 -4.35 0.70
C PHE A 237 10.82 -3.84 -0.71
N PHE A 238 9.93 -4.51 -1.44
CA PHE A 238 9.55 -4.12 -2.79
C PHE A 238 8.80 -2.78 -2.82
N ILE A 239 7.78 -2.61 -1.97
CA ILE A 239 7.00 -1.37 -1.95
C ILE A 239 7.81 -0.21 -1.36
N ASP A 240 8.64 -0.46 -0.35
CA ASP A 240 9.58 0.53 0.17
C ASP A 240 10.63 0.94 -0.89
N ALA A 241 11.15 0.01 -1.68
CA ALA A 241 12.07 0.35 -2.77
C ALA A 241 11.40 1.15 -3.91
N LEU A 242 10.14 0.83 -4.20
CA LEU A 242 9.36 1.46 -5.27
C LEU A 242 8.82 2.84 -4.89
N PHE A 243 8.34 3.01 -3.66
CA PHE A 243 7.63 4.21 -3.19
C PHE A 243 8.22 4.84 -1.93
N GLY A 244 9.30 4.30 -1.35
CA GLY A 244 9.91 4.84 -0.13
C GLY A 244 10.69 6.12 -0.37
N ASP A 245 11.73 6.34 0.44
CA ASP A 245 12.45 7.63 0.49
C ASP A 245 13.28 7.95 -0.76
N LYS A 246 13.57 6.93 -1.59
CA LYS A 246 14.30 7.07 -2.85
C LYS A 246 13.39 7.13 -4.07
N PHE A 247 12.09 7.30 -3.85
CA PHE A 247 11.14 7.51 -4.94
C PHE A 247 11.47 8.79 -5.71
N ASP A 248 11.67 8.66 -7.02
CA ASP A 248 11.94 9.78 -7.92
C ASP A 248 10.84 9.84 -8.99
N PRO A 249 9.92 10.81 -8.90
CA PRO A 249 8.83 10.95 -9.86
C PRO A 249 9.28 11.51 -11.21
N SER A 250 10.54 11.95 -11.38
CA SER A 250 11.06 12.39 -12.68
C SER A 250 11.38 11.22 -13.62
N LEU A 251 11.59 10.02 -13.06
CA LEU A 251 11.82 8.80 -13.82
C LEU A 251 10.54 8.30 -14.48
N SER A 252 10.69 7.63 -15.62
CA SER A 252 9.60 6.85 -16.20
C SER A 252 9.24 5.65 -15.32
N LEU A 253 8.07 5.06 -15.51
CA LEU A 253 7.67 3.85 -14.77
C LEU A 253 8.70 2.72 -14.94
N THR A 254 9.17 2.49 -16.18
CA THR A 254 10.19 1.46 -16.47
C THR A 254 11.54 1.78 -15.83
N ALA A 255 12.00 3.03 -15.90
CA ALA A 255 13.25 3.44 -15.26
C ALA A 255 13.16 3.34 -13.72
N SER A 256 12.03 3.76 -13.13
CA SER A 256 11.76 3.64 -11.70
C SER A 256 11.71 2.17 -11.25
N PHE A 257 11.18 1.27 -12.09
CA PHE A 257 11.17 -0.16 -11.80
C PHE A 257 12.57 -0.78 -11.86
N GLU A 258 13.43 -0.38 -12.80
CA GLU A 258 14.83 -0.83 -12.83
C GLU A 258 15.60 -0.37 -11.60
N GLU A 259 15.43 0.88 -11.18
CA GLU A 259 15.97 1.41 -9.92
C GLU A 259 15.45 0.63 -8.70
N THR A 260 14.17 0.25 -8.71
CA THR A 260 13.55 -0.58 -7.67
C THR A 260 14.24 -1.93 -7.58
N LYS A 261 14.50 -2.61 -8.71
CA LYS A 261 15.21 -3.90 -8.74
C LYS A 261 16.60 -3.80 -8.12
N VAL A 262 17.33 -2.74 -8.44
CA VAL A 262 18.67 -2.49 -7.87
C VAL A 262 18.60 -2.33 -6.35
N ARG A 263 17.65 -1.54 -5.85
CA ARG A 263 17.49 -1.29 -4.41
C ARG A 263 17.05 -2.53 -3.64
N VAL A 264 16.12 -3.31 -4.21
CA VAL A 264 15.69 -4.59 -3.64
C VAL A 264 16.87 -5.55 -3.56
N ALA A 265 17.60 -5.77 -4.65
CA ALA A 265 18.73 -6.67 -4.70
C ALA A 265 19.82 -6.28 -3.68
N LYS A 266 20.15 -4.98 -3.60
CA LYS A 266 21.12 -4.47 -2.62
C LYS A 266 20.68 -4.76 -1.18
N ARG A 267 19.43 -4.46 -0.83
CA ARG A 267 18.91 -4.69 0.53
C ARG A 267 18.86 -6.18 0.88
N GLU A 268 18.54 -7.03 -0.09
CA GLU A 268 18.53 -8.49 0.07
C GLU A 268 19.95 -9.04 0.28
N GLU A 269 20.93 -8.56 -0.48
CA GLU A 269 22.35 -8.91 -0.33
C GLU A 269 22.87 -8.51 1.06
N GLU A 270 22.63 -7.27 1.49
CA GLU A 270 23.01 -6.76 2.81
C GLU A 270 22.43 -7.62 3.94
N LYS A 271 21.23 -8.17 3.74
CA LYS A 271 20.54 -9.06 4.68
C LYS A 271 20.82 -10.55 4.46
N LYS A 272 21.68 -10.91 3.51
CA LYS A 272 22.02 -12.30 3.14
C LYS A 272 20.79 -13.15 2.77
N LEU A 273 19.82 -12.52 2.10
CA LEU A 273 18.59 -13.14 1.64
C LEU A 273 18.75 -13.63 0.19
N THR A 274 17.96 -14.63 -0.19
CA THR A 274 17.91 -15.06 -1.59
C THR A 274 17.27 -13.97 -2.44
N PRO A 275 17.85 -13.60 -3.61
CA PRO A 275 17.29 -12.58 -4.47
C PRO A 275 15.85 -12.89 -4.89
N SER A 276 14.95 -11.92 -4.71
CA SER A 276 13.54 -12.05 -5.11
C SER A 276 13.34 -11.90 -6.61
N ASN A 277 14.20 -11.11 -7.28
CA ASN A 277 14.14 -10.79 -8.71
C ASN A 277 12.77 -10.25 -9.17
N PRO A 278 12.40 -9.01 -8.76
CA PRO A 278 11.15 -8.38 -9.20
C PRO A 278 10.98 -8.38 -10.73
N GLN A 279 9.74 -8.56 -11.21
CA GLN A 279 9.43 -8.65 -12.64
C GLN A 279 8.42 -7.58 -13.09
N ILE A 280 8.50 -7.19 -14.36
CA ILE A 280 7.56 -6.28 -15.02
C ILE A 280 7.00 -6.93 -16.29
N PHE A 281 5.70 -6.78 -16.48
CA PHE A 281 5.02 -7.00 -17.75
C PHE A 281 4.41 -5.68 -18.23
N VAL A 282 4.52 -5.38 -19.52
CA VAL A 282 3.93 -4.19 -20.16
C VAL A 282 3.07 -4.63 -21.34
N GLY A 283 1.77 -4.45 -21.20
CA GLY A 283 0.80 -4.71 -22.26
C GLY A 283 1.01 -3.78 -23.47
N ALA A 284 0.59 -4.24 -24.65
CA ALA A 284 0.84 -3.55 -25.91
C ALA A 284 0.33 -2.08 -25.92
N ASN A 285 -0.82 -1.81 -25.31
CA ASN A 285 -1.43 -0.47 -25.26
C ASN A 285 -0.80 0.42 -24.16
N MET A 286 0.08 -0.14 -23.33
CA MET A 286 0.72 0.54 -22.20
C MET A 286 2.20 0.87 -22.45
N ARG A 287 2.75 0.51 -23.62
CA ARG A 287 4.18 0.68 -23.92
C ARG A 287 4.64 2.13 -23.86
N GLU A 288 3.92 3.02 -24.52
CA GLU A 288 4.21 4.47 -24.47
C GLU A 288 4.10 4.99 -23.03
N MET A 289 3.01 4.62 -22.35
CA MET A 289 2.76 5.01 -20.97
C MET A 289 3.89 4.59 -20.01
N ALA A 290 4.47 3.41 -20.21
CA ALA A 290 5.54 2.88 -19.37
C ALA A 290 6.85 3.69 -19.46
N HIS A 291 6.98 4.56 -20.46
CA HIS A 291 8.12 5.45 -20.68
C HIS A 291 7.84 6.92 -20.32
N ILE A 292 6.61 7.27 -19.93
CA ILE A 292 6.26 8.62 -19.44
C ILE A 292 6.80 8.80 -18.01
N PRO A 293 7.38 9.96 -17.67
CA PRO A 293 7.75 10.30 -16.29
C PRO A 293 6.58 10.11 -15.31
N LEU A 294 6.83 9.48 -14.16
CA LEU A 294 5.81 9.16 -13.16
C LEU A 294 5.06 10.41 -12.67
N LYS A 295 5.74 11.55 -12.57
CA LYS A 295 5.11 12.83 -12.23
C LYS A 295 3.99 13.17 -13.21
N GLU A 296 4.27 13.10 -14.51
CA GLU A 296 3.30 13.41 -15.55
C GLU A 296 2.18 12.36 -15.60
N LEU A 297 2.56 11.08 -15.57
CA LEU A 297 1.64 9.95 -15.64
C LEU A 297 0.61 9.97 -14.49
N LEU A 298 1.06 10.26 -13.27
CA LEU A 298 0.23 10.17 -12.08
C LEU A 298 -0.50 11.50 -11.77
N GLN A 299 0.00 12.64 -12.23
CA GLN A 299 -0.61 13.95 -11.95
C GLN A 299 -1.94 14.16 -12.70
N HIS A 300 -2.07 13.66 -13.94
CA HIS A 300 -3.19 14.03 -14.81
C HIS A 300 -4.02 12.85 -15.31
N GLY A 301 -3.72 11.61 -14.93
CA GLY A 301 -4.27 10.43 -15.61
C GLY A 301 -3.79 10.38 -17.07
N PHE A 302 -4.44 9.57 -17.91
CA PHE A 302 -3.99 9.38 -19.30
C PHE A 302 -4.80 10.23 -20.28
N LYS A 303 -4.14 11.14 -21.00
CA LYS A 303 -4.72 11.79 -22.17
C LYS A 303 -4.33 10.99 -23.40
N ALA A 304 -5.21 10.11 -23.88
CA ALA A 304 -4.98 9.39 -25.13
C ALA A 304 -4.68 10.39 -26.24
N THR A 305 -3.47 10.34 -26.80
CA THR A 305 -3.17 11.08 -28.03
C THR A 305 -4.03 10.46 -29.13
N SER A 306 -4.78 11.29 -29.85
CA SER A 306 -5.74 10.92 -30.89
C SER A 306 -5.14 10.21 -32.11
N GLY A 307 -3.90 9.72 -32.04
CA GLY A 307 -3.21 8.98 -33.09
C GLY A 307 -3.20 7.45 -32.95
N SER A 308 -3.56 6.89 -31.78
CA SER A 308 -3.49 5.42 -31.57
C SER A 308 -4.76 4.67 -32.00
N ALA A 309 -5.92 5.32 -31.95
CA ALA A 309 -7.20 4.73 -32.38
C ALA A 309 -7.25 4.41 -33.88
N THR A 310 -6.52 5.16 -34.71
CA THR A 310 -6.41 4.93 -36.16
C THR A 310 -5.38 3.86 -36.52
N ALA A 311 -4.40 3.56 -35.66
CA ALA A 311 -3.45 2.48 -35.87
C ALA A 311 -4.06 1.11 -35.51
N ALA A 312 -4.82 1.02 -34.41
CA ALA A 312 -5.48 -0.22 -34.00
C ALA A 312 -6.54 -0.72 -35.00
N ALA A 313 -7.18 0.19 -35.75
CA ALA A 313 -8.13 -0.16 -36.81
C ALA A 313 -7.45 -0.67 -38.10
N LYS A 314 -6.14 -0.47 -38.25
CA LYS A 314 -5.37 -0.86 -39.45
C LYS A 314 -4.72 -2.24 -39.34
N GLU A 315 -4.49 -2.76 -38.13
CA GLU A 315 -3.96 -4.11 -37.89
C GLU A 315 -5.07 -5.18 -37.77
N ALA A 316 -6.34 -4.79 -37.79
CA ALA A 316 -7.50 -5.68 -37.71
C ALA A 316 -8.12 -5.99 -39.10
N LYS A 317 -7.38 -5.79 -40.19
CA LYS A 317 -7.82 -6.03 -41.57
C LYS A 317 -6.76 -6.80 -42.34
#